data_AF-A0A7X8LNT9-F1
#
_entry.id   AF-A0A7X8LNT9-F1
#
_cell.length_a   1.000
_cell.length_b   1.000
_cell.length_c   1.000
_cell.angle_alpha   90.00
_cell.angle_beta   90.00
_cell.angle_gamma   90.00
#
_symmetry.space_group_name_H-M   'P 1'
#
loop_
_entity.id
_entity.type
_entity.pdbx_description
1 polymer ?
#
loop_
_entity_poly.entity_id
_entity_poly.type
_entity_poly.pdbx_seq_one_letter_code
_entity_poly.pdbx_strand_id
1 'polypeptide(L)'
;MSQEVAAIYTGILEQVMRVEKLKRALSKQILTVKDKKRRLDLICKFLEYDLNKHQLFEQAAVIALSNGEDSIAQHIQALYEPFGDGELIERIRKELGYTHRFIQVMDKAKNQPELLSFTERRMVQEISKYVLAQCRLYTQLKA
;
A
#
# COMPACT_ATOMS: atom_id res chain seq x y z
N MET A 1 -7.29 10.90 -24.63
CA MET A 1 -8.14 10.82 -23.42
C MET A 1 -9.61 10.90 -23.75
N SER A 2 -10.25 9.73 -23.84
CA SER A 2 -11.71 9.64 -23.85
C SER A 2 -12.30 10.18 -22.54
N GLN A 3 -13.45 10.85 -22.62
CA GLN A 3 -14.09 11.46 -21.44
C GLN A 3 -14.48 10.42 -20.38
N GLU A 4 -14.84 9.21 -20.81
CA GLU A 4 -15.21 8.10 -19.93
C GLU A 4 -14.00 7.59 -19.15
N VAL A 5 -12.85 7.37 -19.81
CA VAL A 5 -11.63 6.92 -19.13
C VAL A 5 -11.10 8.00 -18.18
N ALA A 6 -11.19 9.28 -18.57
CA ALA A 6 -10.84 10.40 -17.70
C ALA A 6 -11.68 10.44 -16.41
N ALA A 7 -12.99 10.24 -16.54
CA ALA A 7 -13.92 10.23 -15.41
C ALA A 7 -13.63 9.05 -14.45
N ILE A 8 -13.43 7.85 -15.00
CA ILE A 8 -13.08 6.66 -14.21
C ILE A 8 -11.76 6.88 -13.48
N TYR A 9 -10.74 7.38 -14.19
CA TYR A 9 -9.42 7.62 -13.61
C TYR A 9 -9.48 8.67 -12.49
N THR A 10 -10.24 9.75 -12.68
CA THR A 10 -10.47 10.76 -11.64
C THR A 10 -11.14 10.14 -10.42
N GLY A 11 -12.18 9.31 -10.62
CA GLY A 11 -12.84 8.59 -9.53
C GLY A 11 -11.91 7.62 -8.78
N ILE A 12 -10.95 7.00 -9.46
CA ILE A 12 -9.90 6.19 -8.83
C ILE A 12 -8.95 7.06 -8.01
N LEU A 13 -8.49 8.19 -8.55
CA LEU A 13 -7.62 9.12 -7.82
C LEU A 13 -8.29 9.65 -6.55
N GLU A 14 -9.59 9.99 -6.60
CA GLU A 14 -10.34 10.39 -5.41
C GLU A 14 -10.38 9.28 -4.35
N GLN A 15 -10.55 8.02 -4.75
CA GLN A 15 -10.50 6.89 -3.84
C GLN A 15 -9.11 6.72 -3.22
N VAL A 16 -8.05 6.81 -4.03
CA VAL A 16 -6.66 6.79 -3.54
C VAL A 16 -6.42 7.91 -2.54
N MET A 17 -6.88 9.14 -2.81
CA MET A 17 -6.76 10.26 -1.87
C MET A 17 -7.48 9.99 -0.55
N ARG A 18 -8.64 9.32 -0.57
CA ARG A 18 -9.35 8.90 0.66
C ARG A 18 -8.53 7.87 1.44
N VAL A 19 -7.96 6.88 0.75
CA VAL A 19 -7.07 5.87 1.35
C VAL A 19 -5.85 6.53 2.00
N GLU A 20 -5.20 7.46 1.30
CA GLU A 20 -4.02 8.19 1.81
C GLU A 20 -4.34 9.05 3.05
N LYS A 21 -5.53 9.68 3.09
CA LYS A 21 -6.02 10.38 4.29
C LYS A 21 -6.21 9.43 5.47
N LEU A 22 -6.78 8.24 5.23
CA LEU A 22 -6.96 7.22 6.27
C LEU A 22 -5.61 6.69 6.77
N LYS A 23 -4.66 6.41 5.88
CA LYS A 23 -3.29 6.02 6.24
C LYS A 23 -2.63 7.08 7.12
N ARG A 24 -2.72 8.36 6.75
CA ARG A 24 -2.16 9.46 7.54
C ARG A 24 -2.75 9.55 8.94
N ALA A 25 -4.07 9.40 9.07
CA ALA A 25 -4.72 9.38 10.38
C ALA A 25 -4.29 8.17 11.22
N LEU A 26 -4.12 7.01 10.58
CA LEU A 26 -3.67 5.78 11.20
C LEU A 26 -2.20 5.86 11.65
N SER A 27 -1.34 6.52 10.88
CA SER A 27 0.08 6.72 11.20
C SER A 27 0.29 7.38 12.56
N LYS A 28 -0.52 8.39 12.88
CA LYS A 28 -0.46 9.03 14.20
C LYS A 28 -0.76 8.03 15.32
N GLN A 29 -1.78 7.19 15.15
CA GLN A 29 -2.16 6.18 16.14
C GLN A 29 -1.09 5.10 16.31
N ILE A 30 -0.48 4.64 15.20
CA ILE A 30 0.61 3.64 15.22
C ILE A 30 1.81 4.16 16.01
N LEU A 31 2.16 5.44 15.86
CA LEU A 31 3.33 6.04 16.50
C LEU A 31 3.11 6.27 18.01
N THR A 32 1.87 6.48 18.46
CA THR A 32 1.57 6.81 19.86
C THR A 32 1.12 5.61 20.70
N VAL A 33 0.64 4.52 20.09
CA VAL A 33 0.13 3.36 20.83
C VAL A 33 1.26 2.65 21.58
N LYS A 34 1.05 2.37 22.87
CA LYS A 34 2.02 1.64 23.72
C LYS A 34 1.82 0.12 23.68
N ASP A 35 0.56 -0.32 23.55
CA ASP A 35 0.24 -1.75 23.50
C ASP A 35 0.74 -2.39 22.20
N LYS A 36 1.46 -3.50 22.34
CA LYS A 36 2.12 -4.18 21.22
C LYS A 36 1.09 -4.87 20.32
N LYS A 37 0.10 -5.54 20.89
CA LYS A 37 -0.92 -6.26 20.11
C LYS A 37 -1.74 -5.27 19.27
N ARG A 38 -2.20 -4.20 19.90
CA ARG A 38 -2.91 -3.11 19.23
C ARG A 38 -2.05 -2.45 18.16
N ARG A 39 -0.74 -2.29 18.38
CA ARG A 39 0.15 -1.78 17.34
C ARG A 39 0.17 -2.68 16.11
N LEU A 40 0.24 -4.01 16.31
CA LEU A 40 0.18 -4.97 15.19
C LEU A 40 -1.16 -4.86 14.44
N ASP A 41 -2.30 -4.73 15.14
CA ASP A 41 -3.60 -4.52 14.49
C ASP A 41 -3.59 -3.29 13.58
N LEU A 42 -3.04 -2.17 14.07
CA LEU A 42 -2.98 -0.92 13.32
C LEU A 42 -2.01 -1.04 12.13
N ILE A 43 -0.90 -1.78 12.26
CA ILE A 43 0.02 -2.05 11.16
C ILE A 43 -0.66 -2.91 10.09
N CYS A 44 -1.39 -3.97 10.46
CA CYS A 44 -2.17 -4.76 9.49
C CYS A 44 -3.14 -3.87 8.71
N LYS A 45 -3.90 -3.03 9.42
CA LYS A 45 -4.84 -2.09 8.79
C LYS A 45 -4.14 -1.08 7.87
N PHE A 46 -2.93 -0.64 8.21
CA PHE A 46 -2.14 0.23 7.35
C PHE A 46 -1.76 -0.47 6.05
N LEU A 47 -1.33 -1.73 6.12
CA LEU A 47 -0.98 -2.54 4.95
C LEU A 47 -2.20 -2.87 4.11
N GLU A 48 -3.37 -3.11 4.70
CA GLU A 48 -4.64 -3.29 3.98
C GLU A 48 -5.01 -2.04 3.16
N TYR A 49 -4.79 -0.85 3.70
CA TYR A 49 -4.96 0.39 2.94
C TYR A 49 -3.95 0.54 1.81
N ASP A 50 -2.70 0.16 2.04
CA ASP A 50 -1.69 0.18 0.98
C ASP A 50 -2.02 -0.81 -0.15
N LEU A 51 -2.53 -1.99 0.23
CA LEU A 51 -3.02 -2.99 -0.71
C LEU A 51 -4.16 -2.45 -1.57
N ASN A 52 -5.16 -1.83 -0.94
CA ASN A 52 -6.30 -1.22 -1.62
C ASN A 52 -5.83 -0.18 -2.65
N LYS A 53 -4.88 0.69 -2.26
CA LYS A 53 -4.28 1.66 -3.20
C LYS A 53 -3.63 0.99 -4.39
N HIS A 54 -2.84 -0.06 -4.18
CA HIS A 54 -2.22 -0.78 -5.30
C HIS A 54 -3.24 -1.45 -6.22
N GLN A 55 -4.35 -1.97 -5.68
CA GLN A 55 -5.45 -2.53 -6.47
C GLN A 55 -6.15 -1.46 -7.32
N LEU A 56 -6.38 -0.28 -6.74
CA LEU A 56 -6.92 0.88 -7.46
C LEU A 56 -6.01 1.30 -8.62
N PHE A 57 -4.70 1.34 -8.40
CA PHE A 57 -3.75 1.66 -9.47
C PHE A 57 -3.62 0.55 -10.52
N GLU A 58 -3.74 -0.73 -10.14
CA GLU A 58 -3.81 -1.82 -11.12
C GLU A 58 -5.02 -1.64 -12.03
N GLN A 59 -6.20 -1.38 -11.47
CA GLN A 59 -7.42 -1.13 -12.23
C GLN A 59 -7.24 0.04 -13.20
N ALA A 60 -6.71 1.17 -12.70
CA ALA A 60 -6.45 2.34 -13.54
C ALA A 60 -5.44 2.03 -14.67
N ALA A 61 -4.38 1.28 -14.38
CA ALA A 61 -3.37 0.92 -15.37
C ALA A 61 -3.93 -0.01 -16.45
N VAL A 62 -4.73 -1.02 -16.08
CA VAL A 62 -5.38 -1.92 -17.04
C VAL A 62 -6.32 -1.15 -17.96
N ILE A 63 -7.14 -0.25 -17.41
CA ILE A 63 -8.05 0.59 -18.19
C ILE A 63 -7.27 1.51 -19.14
N ALA A 64 -6.22 2.17 -18.65
CA ALA A 64 -5.41 3.06 -19.46
C ALA A 64 -4.75 2.33 -20.65
N LEU A 65 -4.09 1.20 -20.39
CA LEU A 65 -3.42 0.41 -21.42
C LEU A 65 -4.40 -0.16 -22.44
N SER A 66 -5.56 -0.63 -21.98
CA SER A 66 -6.59 -1.21 -22.86
C SER A 66 -7.25 -0.17 -23.77
N ASN A 67 -7.20 1.11 -23.41
CA ASN A 67 -7.76 2.23 -24.18
C ASN A 67 -6.70 3.09 -24.88
N GLY A 68 -5.41 2.70 -24.82
CA GLY A 68 -4.32 3.47 -25.43
C GLY A 68 -4.09 4.84 -24.78
N GLU A 69 -4.39 4.99 -23.49
CA GLU A 69 -4.24 6.24 -22.75
C GLU A 69 -2.85 6.34 -22.10
N ASP A 70 -1.83 6.54 -22.93
CA ASP A 70 -0.42 6.52 -22.52
C ASP A 70 -0.09 7.51 -21.41
N SER A 71 -0.73 8.69 -21.40
CA SER A 71 -0.51 9.71 -20.36
C SER A 71 -0.88 9.23 -18.96
N ILE A 72 -1.97 8.46 -18.83
CA ILE A 72 -2.39 7.86 -17.55
C ILE A 72 -1.44 6.73 -17.17
N ALA A 73 -1.08 5.88 -18.13
CA ALA A 73 -0.14 4.79 -17.89
C ALA A 73 1.22 5.31 -17.42
N GLN A 74 1.75 6.36 -18.06
CA GLN A 74 3.00 7.02 -17.67
C GLN A 74 2.92 7.64 -16.27
N HIS A 75 1.80 8.29 -15.94
CA HIS A 75 1.62 8.85 -14.60
C HIS A 75 1.62 7.76 -13.52
N ILE A 76 0.93 6.64 -13.74
CA ILE A 76 0.96 5.50 -12.81
C ILE A 76 2.37 4.89 -12.78
N GLN A 77 3.03 4.77 -13.93
CA GLN A 77 4.38 4.23 -14.01
C GLN A 77 5.39 5.02 -13.17
N ALA A 78 5.30 6.35 -13.14
CA ALA A 78 6.15 7.19 -12.29
C ALA A 78 5.99 6.86 -10.79
N LEU A 79 4.81 6.42 -10.35
CA LEU A 79 4.58 6.00 -8.96
C LEU A 79 5.23 4.65 -8.63
N TYR A 80 5.48 3.83 -9.64
CA TYR A 80 6.08 2.49 -9.51
C TYR A 80 7.53 2.41 -10.01
N GLU A 81 8.11 3.53 -10.46
CA GLU A 81 9.49 3.62 -10.94
C GLU A 81 10.52 3.15 -9.91
N PRO A 82 10.40 3.47 -8.59
CA PRO A 82 11.34 3.00 -7.58
C PRO A 82 11.37 1.48 -7.36
N PHE A 83 10.40 0.73 -7.89
CA PHE A 83 10.22 -0.70 -7.63
C PHE A 83 10.90 -1.60 -8.69
N GLY A 84 11.81 -1.03 -9.48
CA GLY A 84 12.66 -1.74 -10.42
C GLY A 84 12.11 -1.81 -11.84
N ASP A 85 12.73 -2.62 -12.68
CA ASP A 85 12.44 -2.73 -14.11
C ASP A 85 11.27 -3.68 -14.42
N GLY A 86 10.77 -3.60 -15.66
CA GLY A 86 9.68 -4.44 -16.17
C GLY A 86 8.42 -3.65 -16.56
N GLU A 87 7.39 -4.36 -17.02
CA GLU A 87 6.13 -3.75 -17.43
C GLU A 87 5.32 -3.22 -16.24
N LEU A 88 4.57 -2.13 -16.45
CA LEU A 88 3.80 -1.45 -15.40
C LEU A 88 2.93 -2.41 -14.59
N ILE A 89 2.14 -3.25 -15.27
CA ILE A 89 1.23 -4.20 -14.61
C ILE A 89 1.98 -5.22 -13.77
N GLU A 90 3.13 -5.71 -14.24
CA GLU A 90 3.94 -6.65 -13.49
C GLU A 90 4.51 -6.01 -12.22
N ARG A 91 4.99 -4.77 -12.29
CA ARG A 91 5.47 -4.02 -11.10
C ARG A 91 4.35 -3.87 -10.07
N ILE A 92 3.16 -3.46 -10.50
CA ILE A 92 2.00 -3.31 -9.61
C ILE A 92 1.64 -4.65 -8.95
N ARG A 93 1.62 -5.74 -9.73
CA ARG A 93 1.31 -7.08 -9.22
C ARG A 93 2.35 -7.62 -8.25
N LYS A 94 3.64 -7.32 -8.46
CA LYS A 94 4.70 -7.66 -7.50
C LYS A 94 4.46 -6.96 -6.16
N GLU A 95 4.17 -5.66 -6.18
CA GLU A 95 3.85 -4.90 -4.95
C GLU A 95 2.58 -5.41 -4.24
N LEU A 96 1.54 -5.77 -5.01
CA LEU A 96 0.36 -6.44 -4.47
C LEU A 96 0.73 -7.76 -3.77
N GLY A 97 1.59 -8.56 -4.40
CA GLY A 97 2.07 -9.83 -3.85
C GLY A 97 2.89 -9.66 -2.58
N TYR A 98 3.79 -8.68 -2.54
CA TYR A 98 4.57 -8.36 -1.33
C TYR A 98 3.67 -7.87 -0.20
N THR A 99 2.74 -6.96 -0.50
CA THR A 99 1.81 -6.43 0.50
C THR A 99 0.91 -7.52 1.08
N HIS A 100 0.39 -8.44 0.25
CA HIS A 100 -0.36 -9.61 0.73
C HIS A 100 0.47 -10.47 1.68
N ARG A 101 1.72 -10.80 1.33
CA ARG A 101 2.59 -11.60 2.19
C ARG A 101 2.87 -10.89 3.51
N PHE A 102 3.06 -9.58 3.48
CA PHE A 102 3.23 -8.80 4.71
C PHE A 102 1.99 -8.89 5.60
N ILE A 103 0.80 -8.70 5.04
CA ILE A 103 -0.47 -8.84 5.79
C ILE A 103 -0.60 -10.23 6.40
N GLN A 104 -0.33 -11.30 5.64
CA GLN A 104 -0.41 -12.68 6.14
C GLN A 104 0.52 -12.93 7.32
N VAL A 105 1.78 -12.50 7.22
CA VAL A 105 2.78 -12.67 8.29
C VAL A 105 2.41 -11.85 9.52
N MET A 106 1.92 -10.62 9.33
CA MET A 106 1.50 -9.75 10.43
C MET A 106 0.24 -10.27 11.11
N ASP A 107 -0.73 -10.80 10.36
CA ASP A 107 -1.95 -11.40 10.91
C ASP A 107 -1.64 -12.68 11.70
N LYS A 108 -0.75 -13.54 11.19
CA LYS A 108 -0.23 -14.68 11.95
C LYS A 108 0.45 -14.23 13.25
N ALA A 109 1.26 -13.16 13.20
CA ALA A 109 1.93 -12.63 14.39
C ALA A 109 0.97 -12.07 15.45
N LYS A 110 -0.19 -11.58 15.01
CA LYS A 110 -1.25 -11.03 15.84
C LYS A 110 -2.09 -12.12 16.52
N ASN A 111 -2.39 -13.20 15.78
CA ASN A 111 -3.33 -14.24 16.19
C ASN A 111 -2.65 -15.49 16.78
N GLN A 112 -1.47 -15.86 16.27
CA GLN A 112 -0.76 -17.11 16.56
C GLN A 112 0.78 -16.86 16.68
N PRO A 113 1.23 -15.95 17.56
CA PRO A 113 2.64 -15.55 17.66
C PRO A 113 3.61 -16.71 17.98
N GLU A 114 3.13 -17.74 18.68
CA GLU A 114 3.87 -18.95 19.02
C GLU A 114 4.17 -19.83 17.81
N LEU A 115 3.34 -19.78 16.76
CA LEU A 115 3.51 -20.56 15.52
C LEU A 115 4.42 -19.87 14.50
N LEU A 116 4.96 -18.70 14.81
CA LEU A 116 5.93 -18.03 13.95
C LEU A 116 7.27 -18.76 13.97
N SER A 117 7.81 -19.04 12.79
CA SER A 117 9.20 -19.42 12.60
C SER A 117 10.15 -18.27 12.94
N PHE A 118 11.44 -18.58 13.07
CA PHE A 118 12.48 -17.56 13.25
C PHE A 118 12.47 -16.51 12.12
N THR A 119 12.34 -16.94 10.88
CA THR A 119 12.30 -16.06 9.70
C THR A 119 11.08 -15.16 9.71
N GLU A 120 9.90 -15.69 10.03
CA GLU A 120 8.68 -14.88 10.15
C GLU A 120 8.79 -13.86 11.28
N ARG A 121 9.34 -14.24 12.44
CA ARG A 121 9.59 -13.29 13.54
C ARG A 121 10.49 -12.13 13.11
N ARG A 122 11.53 -12.41 12.33
CA ARG A 122 12.40 -11.36 11.76
C ARG A 122 11.64 -10.51 10.75
N MET A 123 10.84 -11.13 9.88
CA MET A 123 10.04 -10.42 8.89
C MET A 123 9.02 -9.47 9.54
N VAL A 124 8.34 -9.88 10.61
CA VAL A 124 7.44 -9.01 11.39
C VAL A 124 8.17 -7.76 11.90
N GLN A 125 9.41 -7.91 12.37
CA GLN A 125 10.21 -6.76 12.84
C GLN A 125 10.54 -5.82 11.69
N GLU A 126 10.98 -6.34 10.54
CA GLU A 126 11.32 -5.51 9.38
C GLU A 126 10.09 -4.83 8.77
N ILE A 127 8.97 -5.53 8.65
CA ILE A 127 7.68 -4.95 8.22
C ILE A 127 7.27 -3.83 9.20
N SER A 128 7.37 -4.07 10.50
CA SER A 128 7.05 -3.05 11.51
C SER A 128 7.94 -1.82 11.39
N LYS A 129 9.26 -2.01 11.17
CA LYS A 129 10.20 -0.90 10.95
C LYS A 129 9.84 -0.12 9.67
N TYR A 130 9.56 -0.83 8.58
CA TYR A 130 9.14 -0.25 7.31
C TYR A 130 7.88 0.62 7.50
N VAL A 131 6.82 0.08 8.11
CA VAL A 131 5.58 0.83 8.33
C VAL A 131 5.79 2.01 9.28
N LEU A 132 6.61 1.86 10.33
CA LEU A 132 6.94 2.98 11.22
C LEU A 132 7.70 4.10 10.52
N ALA A 133 8.63 3.76 9.62
CA ALA A 133 9.32 4.74 8.79
C ALA A 133 8.34 5.51 7.90
N GLN A 134 7.44 4.79 7.21
CA GLN A 134 6.37 5.40 6.42
C GLN A 134 5.48 6.31 7.26
N CYS A 135 5.05 5.86 8.45
CA CYS A 135 4.23 6.67 9.35
C CYS A 135 4.89 7.99 9.75
N ARG A 136 6.21 7.99 9.97
CA ARG A 136 6.97 9.21 10.27
C ARG A 136 6.95 10.18 9.09
N LEU A 137 7.12 9.68 7.85
CA LEU A 137 7.01 10.51 6.64
C LEU A 137 5.64 11.16 6.55
N TYR A 138 4.55 10.41 6.75
CA TYR A 138 3.18 10.94 6.75
C TYR A 138 2.94 12.06 7.77
N THR A 139 3.62 12.01 8.92
CA THR A 139 3.54 13.05 9.95
C THR A 139 4.41 14.28 9.68
N GLN A 140 5.47 14.13 8.86
CA GLN A 140 6.38 15.21 8.49
C GLN A 140 5.86 16.04 7.32
N LEU A 141 5.15 15.41 6.39
CA LEU A 141 4.40 16.13 5.36
C LEU A 141 3.43 17.05 6.09
N LYS A 142 3.51 18.37 5.88
CA LYS A 142 2.50 19.32 6.36
C LYS A 142 1.21 19.15 5.54
N ALA A 143 0.07 19.55 6.10
CA ALA A 143 -1.20 19.56 5.37
C ALA A 143 -1.22 20.72 4.37
#